data_AF-A0A354FEX2-F1
#
_entry.id   AF-A0A354FEX2-F1
#
_cell.length_a   1.000
_cell.length_b   1.000
_cell.length_c   1.000
_cell.angle_alpha   90.00
_cell.angle_beta   90.00
_cell.angle_gamma   90.00
#
_symmetry.space_group_name_H-M   'P 1'
#
loop_
_entity.id
_entity.type
_entity.pdbx_description
1 polymer ?
#
loop_
_entity_poly.entity_id
_entity_poly.type
_entity_poly.pdbx_seq_one_letter_code
_entity_poly.pdbx_strand_id
1 'polypeptide(L)' 'PSPIDLPPGCRFHTRCPRKIGEICAEQEPPWQDVSDHHRICCHIDLDELRTMQSEVIAEKADTLREVR' A
#
# COMPACT_ATOMS: atom_id res chain seq x y z
N PRO A 1 18.93 0.99 6.34
CA PRO A 1 18.81 2.44 6.05
C PRO A 1 19.17 3.28 7.27
N SER A 2 20.22 4.11 7.16
CA SER A 2 20.52 5.13 8.17
C SER A 2 19.38 6.15 8.25
N PRO A 3 19.00 6.66 9.44
CA PRO A 3 17.86 7.58 9.60
C PRO A 3 18.00 8.96 8.94
N ILE A 4 19.21 9.31 8.49
CA ILE A 4 19.57 10.67 8.03
C ILE A 4 19.32 10.85 6.52
N ASP A 5 19.47 9.80 5.72
CA ASP A 5 19.20 9.83 4.28
C ASP A 5 17.86 9.16 3.99
N LEU A 6 16.78 9.94 4.12
CA LEU A 6 15.45 9.50 3.71
C LEU A 6 15.42 9.41 2.17
N PRO A 7 15.01 8.28 1.58
CA PRO A 7 14.80 8.21 0.14
C PRO A 7 13.76 9.24 -0.28
N PRO A 8 13.93 9.91 -1.44
CA PRO A 8 13.06 11.01 -1.86
C PRO A 8 11.61 10.56 -2.14
N GLY A 9 11.41 9.29 -2.47
CA GLY A 9 10.09 8.72 -2.72
C GLY A 9 9.35 8.19 -1.48
N CYS A 10 8.39 7.31 -1.71
CA CYS A 10 7.61 6.63 -0.68
C CYS A 10 8.54 5.86 0.28
N ARG A 11 8.54 6.22 1.58
CA ARG A 11 9.40 5.58 2.60
C ARG A 11 9.24 4.07 2.72
N PHE A 12 8.12 3.51 2.25
CA PHE A 12 7.84 2.09 2.27
C PHE A 12 8.31 1.34 1.02
N HIS A 13 8.87 2.01 0.00
CA HIS A 13 9.18 1.42 -1.30
C HIS A 13 10.06 0.16 -1.25
N THR A 14 10.96 0.04 -0.25
CA THR A 14 11.83 -1.14 -0.07
C THR A 14 11.14 -2.36 0.53
N ARG A 15 9.96 -2.18 1.13
CA ARG A 15 9.19 -3.24 1.82
C ARG A 15 7.73 -3.33 1.38
N CYS A 16 7.28 -2.46 0.48
CA CYS A 16 5.90 -2.39 0.05
C CYS A 16 5.59 -3.58 -0.88
N PRO A 17 4.61 -4.45 -0.55
CA PRO A 17 4.21 -5.55 -1.43
C PRO A 17 3.45 -5.07 -2.68
N ARG A 18 3.02 -3.80 -2.70
CA ARG A 18 2.25 -3.17 -3.78
C ARG A 18 3.08 -2.08 -4.50
N LYS A 19 4.40 -2.25 -4.60
CA LYS A 19 5.28 -1.29 -5.31
C LYS A 19 4.94 -1.33 -6.81
N ILE A 20 4.49 -0.21 -7.38
CA ILE A 20 4.16 -0.11 -8.82
C ILE A 20 5.37 0.09 -9.72
N GLY A 21 6.52 0.52 -9.17
CA GLY A 21 7.76 0.73 -9.92
C GLY A 21 8.66 1.77 -9.29
N GLU A 22 9.56 2.34 -10.09
CA GLU A 22 10.54 3.34 -9.63
C GLU A 22 9.92 4.66 -9.20
N ILE A 23 8.70 4.97 -9.64
CA ILE A 23 7.92 6.11 -9.12
C ILE A 23 7.77 6.08 -7.59
N CYS A 24 7.68 4.89 -6.98
CA CYS A 24 7.64 4.76 -5.53
C CYS A 24 8.96 5.12 -4.85
N ALA A 25 10.10 5.01 -5.55
CA ALA A 25 11.43 5.33 -5.02
C ALA A 25 11.84 6.77 -5.31
N GLU A 26 11.36 7.34 -6.41
CA GLU A 26 11.75 8.65 -6.92
C GLU A 26 10.79 9.78 -6.52
N GLN A 27 9.49 9.51 -6.41
CA GLN A 27 8.47 10.53 -6.18
C GLN A 27 7.70 10.33 -4.88
N GLU A 28 7.47 11.43 -4.16
CA GLU A 28 6.67 11.43 -2.94
C GLU A 28 5.18 11.18 -3.29
N PRO A 29 4.52 10.20 -2.66
CA PRO A 29 3.13 9.88 -2.95
C PRO A 29 2.17 10.96 -2.43
N PRO A 30 1.05 11.22 -3.15
CA PRO A 30 0.04 12.14 -2.68
C PRO A 30 -0.67 11.62 -1.43
N TRP A 31 -1.16 12.55 -0.60
CA TRP A 31 -2.10 12.24 0.46
C TRP A 31 -3.49 11.96 -0.14
N GLN A 32 -4.09 10.85 0.28
CA GLN A 32 -5.45 10.48 -0.08
C GLN A 32 -6.28 10.31 1.20
N ASP A 33 -7.46 10.93 1.23
CA ASP A 33 -8.41 10.83 2.34
C ASP A 33 -9.23 9.54 2.21
N VAL A 34 -9.13 8.66 3.21
CA VAL A 34 -9.88 7.39 3.26
C VAL A 34 -11.19 7.56 4.04
N SER A 35 -11.16 8.42 5.06
CA SER A 35 -12.30 8.86 5.87
C SER A 35 -11.92 10.14 6.62
N ASP A 36 -12.86 10.75 7.33
CA ASP A 36 -12.69 12.03 8.05
C ASP A 36 -11.45 12.12 8.96
N HIS A 37 -10.94 10.99 9.44
CA HIS A 37 -9.76 10.93 10.32
C HIS A 37 -8.65 9.99 9.83
N HIS A 38 -8.81 9.36 8.67
CA HIS A 38 -7.83 8.43 8.14
C HIS A 38 -7.34 8.87 6.78
N ARG A 39 -6.02 8.99 6.66
CA ARG A 39 -5.32 9.37 5.43
C ARG A 39 -4.23 8.37 5.13
N ILE A 40 -3.97 8.19 3.84
CA ILE A 40 -2.89 7.34 3.34
C ILE A 40 -1.98 8.13 2.40
N CYS A 41 -0.73 7.70 2.32
CA CYS A 41 0.25 8.16 1.33
C CYS A 41 0.55 7.01 0.38
N CYS A 42 -0.13 6.97 -0.77
CA CYS A 42 0.08 5.94 -1.77
C CYS A 42 0.00 6.53 -3.17
N HIS A 43 0.73 5.92 -4.11
CA HIS A 43 0.62 6.21 -5.54
C HIS A 43 -0.51 5.43 -6.21
N ILE A 44 -1.04 4.39 -5.55
CA ILE A 44 -2.20 3.63 -6.02
C ILE A 44 -3.46 4.34 -5.52
N ASP A 45 -4.47 4.46 -6.38
CA ASP A 45 -5.74 5.07 -6.04
C ASP A 45 -6.50 4.27 -4.97
N LEU A 46 -7.28 4.98 -4.15
CA LEU A 46 -8.00 4.40 -3.03
C LEU A 46 -8.97 3.27 -3.44
N ASP A 47 -9.67 3.43 -4.56
CA ASP A 47 -10.63 2.43 -5.04
C ASP A 47 -9.94 1.16 -5.53
N GLU A 48 -8.78 1.30 -6.16
CA GLU A 48 -7.94 0.17 -6.55
C GLU A 48 -7.40 -0.55 -5.31
N LEU A 49 -6.87 0.19 -4.32
CA LEU A 49 -6.43 -0.38 -3.05
C LEU A 49 -7.53 -1.14 -2.31
N ARG A 50 -8.76 -0.63 -2.32
CA ARG A 50 -9.94 -1.29 -1.74
C ARG A 50 -10.28 -2.60 -2.45
N THR A 51 -10.17 -2.60 -3.78
CA THR A 51 -10.43 -3.79 -4.60
C THR A 51 -9.40 -4.88 -4.28
N MET A 52 -8.11 -4.54 -4.35
CA MET A 52 -7.02 -5.46 -4.01
C MET A 52 -7.13 -6.02 -2.59
N GLN A 53 -7.56 -5.20 -1.63
CA GLN A 53 -7.75 -5.65 -0.24
C GLN A 53 -8.92 -6.61 -0.11
N SER A 54 -10.00 -6.38 -0.85
CA SER A 54 -11.20 -7.22 -0.82
C SER A 54 -10.92 -8.62 -1.37
N GLU A 55 -10.14 -8.71 -2.45
CA GLU A 55 -9.70 -9.99 -3.04
C GLU A 55 -8.87 -10.80 -2.04
N VAL A 56 -7.84 -10.19 -1.44
CA VAL A 56 -7.00 -10.85 -0.43
C VAL A 56 -7.81 -11.35 0.77
N ILE A 57 -8.82 -10.58 1.19
CA ILE A 57 -9.71 -10.99 2.28
C ILE A 57 -10.58 -12.18 1.85
N ALA A 58 -11.12 -12.16 0.63
CA ALA A 58 -11.92 -13.25 0.09
C ALA A 58 -11.11 -14.55 -0.04
N GLU A 59 -9.90 -14.48 -0.60
CA GLU A 59 -8.97 -15.60 -0.72
C GLU A 59 -8.61 -16.17 0.66
N LYS A 60 -8.28 -15.30 1.62
CA LYS A 60 -7.99 -15.75 3.00
C LYS A 60 -9.19 -16.42 3.65
N ALA A 61 -10.40 -15.92 3.41
CA ALA A 61 -11.62 -16.50 3.95
C ALA A 61 -11.90 -17.89 3.37
N ASP A 62 -11.56 -18.10 2.10
CA ASP A 62 -11.67 -19.40 1.43
C ASP A 62 -10.65 -20.39 1.98
N THR A 63 -9.37 -20.01 2.07
CA THR A 63 -8.32 -20.85 2.67
C THR A 63 -8.62 -21.23 4.13
N LEU A 64 -9.20 -20.31 4.92
CA LEU A 64 -9.59 -20.60 6.31
C LEU A 64 -10.71 -21.65 6.42
N ARG A 65 -11.53 -21.82 5.38
CA ARG A 65 -12.59 -22.84 5.33
C ARG A 65 -12.06 -24.21 4.93
N GLU A 66 -11.04 -24.28 4.07
CA GLU A 66 -10.43 -25.54 3.62
C GLU A 66 -9.55 -26.22 4.68
N VAL A 67 -8.96 -25.43 5.60
CA VAL A 67 -8.06 -25.94 6.65
C VAL A 67 -8.81 -26.42 7.91
N ARG A 68 -10.14 -26.40 7.90
CA ARG A 68 -11.01 -26.86 9.01
C ARG A 68 -11.62 -28.23 8.71
#